data_AF-A0A154VB65-F1
#
_entry.id   AF-A0A154VB65-F1
#
_cell.length_a   1.000
_cell.length_b   1.000
_cell.length_c   1.000
_cell.angle_alpha   90.00
_cell.angle_beta   90.00
_cell.angle_gamma   90.00
#
_symmetry.space_group_name_H-M   'P 1'
#
loop_
_entity.id
_entity.type
_entity.pdbx_description
1 polymer ?
#
loop_
_entity_poly.entity_id
_entity_poly.type
_entity_poly.pdbx_seq_one_letter_code
_entity_poly.pdbx_strand_id
1 'polypeptide(L)'
;MKLFRSRRFDASPRHRQIYSAYEIAYSVIDLLAAVLFIVGSVLFLDDATVKAGTWLFIIGSVFFAGRPAVRLARELHLAGLGDEGQHDTTEPGTASNRAGS
;
A
#
# COMPACT_ATOMS: atom_id res chain seq x y z
N MET A 1 -18.56 -23.05 5.72
CA MET A 1 -18.04 -22.49 6.99
C MET A 1 -17.42 -21.13 6.72
N LYS A 2 -18.00 -20.06 7.29
CA LYS A 2 -17.49 -18.68 7.24
C LYS A 2 -16.63 -18.43 8.48
N LEU A 3 -15.33 -18.72 8.38
CA LEU A 3 -14.28 -18.21 9.26
C LEU A 3 -13.43 -17.30 8.35
N PHE A 4 -13.29 -15.99 8.51
CA PHE A 4 -13.10 -15.22 9.72
C PHE A 4 -13.83 -13.88 9.59
N ARG A 5 -14.61 -13.58 10.62
CA ARG A 5 -15.19 -12.27 10.85
C ARG A 5 -14.17 -11.48 11.67
N SER A 6 -13.20 -10.83 11.02
CA SER A 6 -12.42 -9.77 11.67
C SER A 6 -13.31 -8.53 11.76
N ARG A 7 -14.10 -8.49 12.82
CA ARG A 7 -14.68 -7.24 13.32
C ARG A 7 -13.53 -6.28 13.61
N ARG A 8 -13.24 -5.34 12.71
CA ARG A 8 -12.75 -4.03 13.16
C ARG A 8 -13.97 -3.29 13.67
N PHE A 9 -14.18 -3.44 14.97
CA PHE A 9 -15.07 -2.61 15.76
C PHE A 9 -14.77 -1.13 15.48
N ASP A 10 -15.82 -0.36 15.19
CA ASP A 10 -15.96 1.07 15.52
C ASP A 10 -14.84 2.03 15.12
N ALA A 11 -14.60 2.20 13.81
CA ALA A 11 -14.10 3.48 13.33
C ALA A 11 -15.26 4.49 13.45
N SER A 12 -15.20 5.39 14.42
CA SER A 12 -16.21 6.45 14.60
C SER A 12 -16.67 7.04 13.26
N PRO A 13 -17.95 7.41 13.08
CA PRO A 13 -18.51 7.85 11.79
C PRO A 13 -17.68 8.94 11.09
N ARG A 14 -17.01 9.81 11.87
CA ARG A 14 -16.08 10.84 11.38
C ARG A 14 -14.77 10.28 10.79
N HIS A 15 -14.18 9.24 11.39
CA HIS A 15 -12.90 8.67 10.93
C HIS A 15 -13.06 7.92 9.60
N ARG A 16 -14.21 7.26 9.37
CA ARG A 16 -14.48 6.52 8.14
C ARG A 16 -14.64 7.44 6.92
N GLN A 17 -15.26 8.60 7.11
CA GLN A 17 -15.43 9.61 6.06
C GLN A 17 -14.08 10.17 5.61
N ILE A 18 -13.21 10.50 6.56
CA ILE A 18 -11.86 11.02 6.28
C ILE A 18 -11.07 9.98 5.49
N TYR A 19 -11.06 8.72 5.94
CA TYR A 19 -10.31 7.66 5.24
C TYR A 19 -10.82 7.42 3.81
N SER A 20 -12.15 7.41 3.61
CA SER A 20 -12.72 7.27 2.26
C SER A 20 -12.40 8.46 1.35
N ALA A 21 -12.35 9.68 1.89
CA ALA A 21 -11.96 10.86 1.12
C ALA A 21 -10.51 10.78 0.66
N TYR A 22 -9.61 10.26 1.50
CA TYR A 22 -8.21 10.00 1.11
C TYR A 22 -8.09 8.93 0.03
N GLU A 23 -8.81 7.81 0.13
CA GLU A 23 -8.80 6.77 -0.91
C GLU A 23 -9.28 7.29 -2.27
N ILE A 24 -10.31 8.15 -2.27
CA ILE A 24 -10.79 8.82 -3.49
C ILE A 24 -9.72 9.80 -3.99
N ALA A 25 -9.13 10.62 -3.11
CA ALA A 25 -8.09 11.57 -3.49
C ALA A 25 -6.88 10.86 -4.14
N TYR A 26 -6.42 9.74 -3.58
CA TYR A 26 -5.36 8.94 -4.21
C TYR A 26 -5.76 8.41 -5.58
N SER A 27 -6.99 7.92 -5.72
CA SER A 27 -7.49 7.43 -7.01
C SER A 27 -7.61 8.54 -8.05
N VAL A 28 -7.96 9.77 -7.62
CA VAL A 28 -7.97 10.97 -8.47
C VAL A 28 -6.55 11.34 -8.90
N ILE A 29 -5.57 11.30 -7.98
CA ILE A 29 -4.17 11.56 -8.30
C ILE A 29 -3.64 10.53 -9.32
N ASP A 30 -3.96 9.25 -9.12
CA ASP A 30 -3.58 8.18 -10.06
C ASP A 30 -4.18 8.41 -11.45
N LEU A 31 -5.46 8.84 -11.51
CA LEU A 31 -6.12 9.17 -12.77
C LEU A 31 -5.49 10.40 -13.45
N LEU A 32 -5.17 11.44 -12.68
CA LEU A 32 -4.48 12.63 -13.19
C LEU A 32 -3.10 12.25 -13.75
N ALA A 33 -2.36 11.38 -13.06
CA ALA A 33 -1.08 10.87 -13.56
C ALA A 33 -1.25 10.15 -14.91
N ALA A 34 -2.25 9.26 -15.02
CA ALA A 34 -2.54 8.55 -16.26
C ALA A 34 -2.90 9.50 -17.42
N VAL A 35 -3.72 10.53 -17.16
CA VAL A 35 -4.07 11.54 -18.16
C VAL A 35 -2.83 12.33 -18.61
N LEU A 36 -1.98 12.77 -17.67
CA LEU A 36 -0.73 13.47 -17.99
C LEU A 36 0.19 12.62 -18.86
N PHE A 37 0.30 11.32 -18.58
CA PHE A 37 1.08 10.40 -19.40
C PHE A 37 0.51 10.26 -20.81
N ILE A 38 -0.81 10.06 -20.96
CA ILE A 38 -1.44 9.95 -22.28
C ILE A 38 -1.20 11.22 -23.10
N VAL A 39 -1.44 12.40 -22.50
CA VAL A 39 -1.23 13.68 -23.18
C VAL A 39 0.24 13.88 -23.52
N GLY A 40 1.16 13.61 -22.57
CA GLY A 40 2.60 13.68 -22.79
C GLY A 40 3.06 12.74 -23.93
N SER A 41 2.53 11.53 -23.99
CA SER A 41 2.79 10.57 -25.07
C SER A 41 2.36 11.09 -26.44
N VAL A 42 1.22 11.77 -26.52
CA VAL A 42 0.79 12.42 -27.78
C VAL A 42 1.72 13.57 -28.16
N LEU A 43 2.15 14.40 -27.19
CA LEU A 43 3.09 15.50 -27.45
C LEU A 43 4.50 15.02 -27.84
N PHE A 44 4.87 13.79 -27.54
CA PHE A 44 6.13 13.20 -28.00
C PHE A 44 6.12 12.80 -29.49
N LEU A 45 4.98 12.89 -30.18
CA LEU A 45 4.88 12.56 -31.60
C LEU A 45 5.36 13.69 -32.53
N ASP A 46 5.55 14.90 -32.01
CA ASP A 46 6.03 16.07 -32.76
C ASP A 46 7.20 16.73 -32.01
N ASP A 47 8.32 16.93 -32.73
CA ASP A 47 9.56 17.53 -32.23
C ASP A 47 9.33 18.90 -31.60
N ALA A 48 8.36 19.68 -32.11
CA ALA A 48 8.04 21.00 -31.57
C ALA A 48 7.44 20.95 -30.15
N THR A 49 6.76 19.84 -29.80
CA THR A 49 6.06 19.70 -28.51
C THR A 49 6.77 18.78 -27.51
N VAL A 50 7.87 18.11 -27.90
CA VAL A 50 8.63 17.19 -27.04
C VAL A 50 8.98 17.82 -25.69
N LYS A 51 9.44 19.08 -25.65
CA LYS A 51 9.80 19.74 -24.38
C LYS A 51 8.61 19.84 -23.42
N ALA A 52 7.42 20.14 -23.94
CA ALA A 52 6.19 20.18 -23.14
C ALA A 52 5.76 18.77 -22.70
N GLY A 53 5.86 17.79 -23.60
CA GLY A 53 5.63 16.37 -23.31
C GLY A 53 6.53 15.86 -22.18
N THR A 54 7.80 16.21 -22.18
CA THR A 54 8.77 15.84 -21.12
C THR A 54 8.34 16.35 -19.75
N TRP A 55 7.91 17.62 -19.65
CA TRP A 55 7.45 18.16 -18.37
C TRP A 55 6.16 17.50 -17.88
N LEU A 56 5.19 17.24 -18.77
CA LEU A 56 3.99 16.48 -18.41
C LEU A 56 4.34 15.07 -17.93
N PHE A 57 5.31 14.42 -18.56
CA PHE A 57 5.76 13.09 -18.18
C PHE A 57 6.45 13.09 -16.81
N ILE A 58 7.30 14.09 -16.53
CA ILE A 58 7.94 14.26 -15.21
C ILE A 58 6.87 14.47 -14.13
N ILE A 59 5.94 15.40 -14.35
CA ILE A 59 4.88 15.70 -13.37
C ILE A 59 3.97 14.47 -13.16
N GLY A 60 3.56 13.80 -14.24
CA GLY A 60 2.79 12.56 -14.18
C GLY A 60 3.52 11.46 -13.39
N SER A 61 4.84 11.34 -13.56
CA SER A 61 5.68 10.39 -12.83
C SER A 61 5.71 10.65 -11.33
N VAL A 62 5.80 11.93 -10.93
CA VAL A 62 5.76 12.32 -9.51
C VAL A 62 4.41 11.93 -8.89
N PHE A 63 3.30 12.18 -9.59
CA PHE A 63 1.97 11.78 -9.10
C PHE A 63 1.80 10.26 -9.02
N PHE A 64 2.23 9.53 -10.05
CA PHE A 64 2.14 8.07 -10.12
C PHE A 64 2.95 7.37 -9.02
N ALA A 65 4.09 7.94 -8.59
CA ALA A 65 4.96 7.32 -7.60
C ALA A 65 4.37 7.26 -6.18
N GLY A 66 3.38 8.10 -5.84
CA GLY A 66 2.91 8.25 -4.46
C GLY A 66 2.34 6.96 -3.84
N ARG A 67 1.38 6.33 -4.51
CA ARG A 67 0.69 5.14 -4.00
C ARG A 67 1.58 3.88 -3.91
N PRO A 68 2.36 3.50 -4.94
CA PRO A 68 3.29 2.39 -4.83
C PRO A 68 4.39 2.66 -3.80
N ALA A 69 4.87 3.90 -3.63
CA ALA A 69 5.88 4.22 -2.62
C ALA A 69 5.36 4.00 -1.19
N VAL A 70 4.13 4.45 -0.88
CA VAL A 70 3.53 4.22 0.44
C VAL A 70 3.33 2.73 0.70
N ARG A 71 2.85 1.99 -0.31
CA ARG A 71 2.70 0.53 -0.20
C ARG A 71 4.03 -0.16 0.07
N LEU A 72 5.07 0.20 -0.68
CA LEU A 72 6.41 -0.36 -0.52
C LEU A 72 6.99 -0.04 0.85
N ALA A 73 6.89 1.21 1.31
CA ALA A 73 7.36 1.62 2.64
C ALA A 73 6.67 0.81 3.75
N ARG A 74 5.37 0.54 3.62
CA ARG A 74 4.61 -0.30 4.57
C ARG A 74 5.09 -1.74 4.55
N GLU A 75 5.33 -2.32 3.37
CA GLU A 75 5.81 -3.70 3.23
C GLU A 75 7.23 -3.86 3.82
N LEU A 76 8.13 -2.91 3.57
CA LEU A 76 9.48 -2.90 4.15
C LEU A 76 9.46 -2.74 5.69
N HIS A 77 8.62 -1.85 6.21
CA HIS A 77 8.50 -1.66 7.66
C HIS A 77 7.98 -2.93 8.35
N LEU A 78 6.99 -3.62 7.75
CA LEU A 78 6.47 -4.87 8.29
C LEU A 78 7.47 -6.02 8.19
N ALA A 79 8.24 -6.10 7.10
CA ALA A 79 9.29 -7.09 6.95
C ALA A 79 10.39 -6.95 8.03
N GLY A 80 10.72 -5.71 8.41
CA GLY A 80 11.68 -5.46 9.50
C GLY A 80 11.20 -5.86 10.89
N LEU A 81 9.88 -5.86 11.14
CA LEU A 81 9.29 -6.29 12.42
C LEU A 81 9.10 -7.81 12.51
N GLY A 82 9.00 -8.50 11.37
CA GLY A 82 8.77 -9.95 11.31
C GLY A 82 9.96 -10.81 11.73
N ASP A 83 11.15 -10.23 11.83
CA ASP A 83 12.38 -10.95 12.21
C ASP A 83 12.59 -10.99 13.74
N GLU A 84 11.90 -10.15 14.52
CA GLU A 84 12.00 -10.11 15.99
C GLU A 84 10.99 -11.05 16.70
N GLY A 85 9.98 -11.57 15.98
CA GLY A 85 8.86 -12.31 16.57
C GLY A 85 8.92 -13.84 16.49
N GLN A 86 9.94 -14.42 15.85
CA GLN A 86 9.97 -15.87 15.55
C GLN A 86 10.91 -16.69 16.46
N HIS A 87 11.37 -16.12 17.58
CA HIS A 87 12.33 -16.78 18.48
C HIS A 87 11.79 -17.06 19.89
N ASP A 88 10.52 -17.41 20.07
CA ASP A 88 10.10 -18.07 21.33
C ASP A 88 8.80 -18.87 21.17
N THR A 89 8.92 -20.16 20.87
CA THR A 89 8.16 -21.28 21.46
C THR A 89 8.62 -22.59 20.79
N THR A 90 9.89 -22.93 20.93
CA THR A 90 10.25 -24.36 20.96
C THR A 90 9.95 -24.79 22.39
N GLU A 91 8.75 -25.32 22.63
CA GLU A 91 8.38 -25.81 23.95
C GLU A 91 9.43 -26.82 24.46
N PRO A 92 10.04 -26.59 25.63
CA PRO A 92 10.92 -27.57 26.25
C PRO A 92 10.08 -28.60 27.00
N GLY A 93 10.22 -29.86 26.60
CA GLY A 93 10.08 -31.01 27.49
C GLY A 93 8.72 -31.24 28.13
N THR A 94 7.82 -31.92 27.42
CA THR A 94 6.82 -32.78 28.07
C THR A 94 7.49 -34.09 28.48
N ALA A 95 8.38 -34.00 29.48
CA ALA A 95 8.82 -35.16 30.24
C ALA A 95 7.74 -35.52 31.26
N SER A 96 7.37 -36.81 31.27
CA SER A 96 7.14 -37.58 32.49
C SER A 96 6.16 -36.99 33.52
N ASN A 97 4.85 -37.22 33.34
CA ASN A 97 3.98 -37.47 34.50
C ASN A 97 2.68 -38.21 34.10
N ARG A 98 2.72 -39.55 34.12
CA ARG A 98 1.55 -40.37 34.44
C ARG A 98 1.97 -41.43 35.44
N ALA A 99 1.92 -41.06 36.70
CA ALA A 99 1.81 -41.98 37.82
C ALA A 99 0.36 -42.45 37.98
N GLY A 100 0.17 -43.71 38.37
CA GLY A 100 -0.97 -44.15 39.17
C GLY A 100 -2.07 -44.93 38.45
N SER A 101 -1.98 -46.26 38.50
CA SER A 101 -2.95 -47.17 39.16
C SER A 101 -2.85 -48.59 38.61
#